data_AF-A0A9J6FJF4-F1
#
_entry.id   AF-A0A9J6FJF4-F1
#
_cell.length_a   1.000
_cell.length_b   1.000
_cell.length_c   1.000
_cell.angle_alpha   90.00
_cell.angle_beta   90.00
_cell.angle_gamma   90.00
#
_symmetry.space_group_name_H-M   'P 1'
#
loop_
_entity.id
_entity.type
_entity.pdbx_description
1 polymer ?
#
loop_
_entity_poly.entity_id
_entity_poly.type
_entity_poly.pdbx_seq_one_letter_code
_entity_poly.pdbx_strand_id
1 'polypeptide(L)'
;MGNGTIIGFKGELIHMYNKNHCHVNSSEYHQALKDKTNILLLGDSLGDLDMLAGNQQQDVVLRIGFLNSRIEERLPQYMNSFDIVLLDDQTMDVVNGILRKIIY
;
A
#
# COMPACT_ATOMS: atom_id res chain seq x y z
N MET A 1 29.01 14.39 -20.22
CA MET A 1 27.60 14.00 -20.01
C MET A 1 27.44 13.69 -18.52
N GLY A 2 26.61 14.35 -17.72
CA GLY A 2 25.59 15.36 -18.03
C GLY A 2 25.36 16.35 -16.88
N ASN A 3 24.97 17.56 -17.24
CA ASN A 3 24.82 18.75 -16.39
C ASN A 3 23.52 18.71 -15.56
N GLY A 4 23.28 17.64 -14.80
CA GLY A 4 22.05 17.49 -14.00
C GLY A 4 20.78 17.26 -14.84
N THR A 5 20.92 16.83 -16.09
CA THR A 5 19.79 16.51 -16.97
C THR A 5 19.29 15.09 -16.70
N ILE A 6 17.97 14.90 -16.69
CA ILE A 6 17.33 13.58 -16.55
C ILE A 6 17.63 12.76 -17.82
N ILE A 7 18.25 11.59 -17.65
CA ILE A 7 18.61 10.69 -18.76
C ILE A 7 17.88 9.34 -18.71
N GLY A 8 17.08 9.08 -17.66
CA GLY A 8 16.34 7.83 -17.50
C GLY A 8 15.99 7.51 -16.06
N PHE A 9 15.49 6.29 -15.84
CA PHE A 9 15.11 5.73 -14.54
C PHE A 9 16.03 4.57 -14.16
N LYS A 10 16.21 4.35 -12.86
CA LYS A 10 17.02 3.26 -12.32
C LYS A 10 16.14 2.09 -11.90
N GLY A 11 16.57 0.87 -12.22
CA GLY A 11 15.89 -0.36 -11.82
C GLY A 11 14.67 -0.68 -12.68
N GLU A 12 13.84 -1.60 -12.19
CA GLU A 12 12.60 -1.97 -12.86
C GLU A 12 11.52 -0.90 -12.64
N LEU A 13 10.72 -0.65 -13.68
CA LEU A 13 9.63 0.30 -13.61
C LEU A 13 8.51 -0.24 -12.70
N ILE A 14 8.19 0.49 -11.63
CA ILE A 14 7.02 0.22 -10.80
C ILE A 14 5.82 1.01 -11.37
N HIS A 15 4.75 0.30 -11.70
CA HIS A 15 3.47 0.80 -12.21
C HIS A 15 2.30 0.19 -11.43
N MET A 16 1.08 0.64 -11.72
CA MET A 16 -0.14 0.30 -10.96
C MET A 16 -0.52 -1.20 -10.90
N TYR A 17 0.15 -2.08 -11.64
CA TYR A 17 -0.15 -3.52 -11.71
C TYR A 17 1.04 -4.40 -11.32
N ASN A 18 2.14 -3.81 -10.83
CA ASN A 18 3.30 -4.58 -10.38
C ASN A 18 3.82 -4.10 -9.01
N LYS A 19 2.94 -3.51 -8.18
CA LYS A 19 3.25 -3.08 -6.80
C LYS A 19 3.38 -4.25 -5.83
N ASN A 20 3.99 -5.36 -6.23
CA ASN A 20 4.23 -6.49 -5.36
C ASN A 20 5.58 -6.40 -4.65
N HIS A 21 5.75 -7.22 -3.61
CA HIS A 21 6.94 -7.22 -2.78
C HIS A 21 8.20 -7.71 -3.51
N CYS A 22 8.06 -8.27 -4.72
CA CYS A 22 9.18 -8.76 -5.54
C CYS A 22 10.13 -7.64 -5.99
N HIS A 23 9.72 -6.37 -5.90
CA HIS A 23 10.58 -5.22 -6.19
C HIS A 23 11.49 -4.84 -5.02
N VAL A 24 11.20 -5.32 -3.80
CA VAL A 24 12.00 -5.02 -2.60
C VAL A 24 13.04 -6.11 -2.38
N ASN A 25 14.04 -6.19 -3.26
CA ASN A 25 15.06 -7.24 -3.25
C ASN A 25 16.24 -7.00 -2.28
N SER A 26 16.00 -6.45 -1.09
CA SER A 26 17.04 -6.40 -0.05
C SER A 26 16.78 -7.45 1.03
N SER A 27 17.77 -8.33 1.23
CA SER A 27 17.75 -9.33 2.30
C SER A 27 17.63 -8.68 3.69
N GLU A 28 18.23 -7.51 3.86
CA GLU A 28 18.18 -6.71 5.08
C GLU A 28 16.75 -6.27 5.41
N TYR A 29 15.97 -5.83 4.41
CA TYR A 29 14.57 -5.44 4.60
C TYR A 29 13.70 -6.62 4.97
N HIS A 30 13.86 -7.77 4.29
CA HIS A 30 13.14 -8.98 4.63
C HIS A 30 13.45 -9.46 6.04
N GLN A 31 14.72 -9.38 6.46
CA GLN A 31 15.13 -9.80 7.80
C GLN A 31 14.58 -8.85 8.88
N ALA A 32 14.56 -7.54 8.64
CA ALA A 32 13.99 -6.56 9.57
C ALA A 32 12.47 -6.68 9.75
N LEU A 33 11.77 -7.28 8.78
CA LEU A 33 10.32 -7.43 8.79
C LEU A 33 9.83 -8.84 9.09
N LYS A 34 10.73 -9.82 9.24
CA LYS A 34 10.38 -11.22 9.42
C LYS A 34 9.40 -11.47 10.58
N ASP A 35 9.55 -10.72 11.66
CA ASP A 35 8.71 -10.86 12.86
C ASP A 35 7.55 -9.86 12.91
N LYS A 36 7.39 -9.02 11.88
CA LYS A 36 6.29 -8.03 11.78
C LYS A 36 5.14 -8.60 10.97
N THR A 37 4.26 -9.34 11.65
CA THR A 37 3.15 -10.06 11.00
C THR A 37 1.83 -9.28 10.97
N ASN A 38 1.75 -8.13 11.66
CA ASN A 38 0.59 -7.25 11.65
C ASN A 38 0.78 -6.12 10.63
N ILE A 39 -0.13 -6.01 9.67
CA ILE A 39 -0.03 -5.10 8.53
C ILE A 39 -1.22 -4.14 8.50
N LEU A 40 -0.91 -2.86 8.36
CA LEU A 40 -1.87 -1.83 7.98
C LEU A 40 -1.58 -1.41 6.53
N LEU A 41 -2.44 -1.83 5.60
CA LEU A 41 -2.33 -1.48 4.19
C LEU A 41 -3.18 -0.26 3.89
N LEU A 42 -2.58 0.73 3.24
CA LEU A 42 -3.25 1.94 2.76
C LEU A 42 -3.09 2.00 1.24
N GLY A 43 -4.19 2.18 0.51
CA GLY A 43 -4.17 2.25 -0.95
C GLY A 43 -5.27 3.14 -1.51
N ASP A 44 -5.05 3.69 -2.69
CA ASP A 44 -6.02 4.51 -3.44
C ASP A 44 -6.46 3.84 -4.74
N SER A 45 -5.96 2.63 -4.99
CA SER A 45 -6.25 1.82 -6.16
C SER A 45 -6.38 0.35 -5.78
N LEU A 46 -7.10 -0.43 -6.59
CA LEU A 46 -7.18 -1.89 -6.38
C LEU A 46 -5.81 -2.58 -6.52
N GLY A 47 -4.90 -2.02 -7.33
CA GLY A 47 -3.55 -2.56 -7.51
C GLY A 47 -2.66 -2.40 -6.27
N ASP A 48 -3.06 -1.60 -5.29
CA ASP A 48 -2.34 -1.49 -4.02
C ASP A 48 -2.50 -2.72 -3.14
N LEU A 49 -3.55 -3.51 -3.35
CA LEU A 49 -3.75 -4.78 -2.66
C LEU A 49 -2.63 -5.78 -2.97
N ASP A 50 -2.03 -5.67 -4.16
CA ASP A 50 -0.89 -6.48 -4.56
C ASP A 50 0.38 -6.18 -3.75
N MET A 51 0.41 -5.11 -2.95
CA MET A 51 1.50 -4.88 -1.98
C MET A 51 1.57 -5.97 -0.91
N LEU A 52 0.47 -6.70 -0.68
CA LEU A 52 0.46 -7.88 0.18
C LEU A 52 1.02 -9.12 -0.52
N ALA A 53 1.19 -9.09 -1.84
CA ALA A 53 1.70 -10.24 -2.58
C ALA A 53 3.21 -10.42 -2.32
N GLY A 54 3.56 -11.49 -1.61
CA GLY A 54 4.94 -11.85 -1.25
C GLY A 54 4.99 -12.97 -0.21
N ASN A 55 6.19 -13.54 0.02
CA ASN A 55 6.40 -14.69 0.90
C ASN A 55 6.61 -14.31 2.39
N GLN A 56 6.07 -13.18 2.84
CA GLN A 56 6.15 -12.78 4.25
C GLN A 56 4.96 -13.34 5.02
N GLN A 57 5.18 -13.74 6.27
CA GLN A 57 4.12 -14.21 7.14
C GLN A 57 3.20 -13.03 7.52
N GLN A 58 1.89 -13.19 7.29
CA GLN A 58 0.87 -12.18 7.58
C GLN A 58 -0.16 -12.81 8.51
N ASP A 59 -0.24 -12.32 9.75
CA ASP A 59 -1.19 -12.86 10.74
C ASP A 59 -2.47 -12.01 10.76
N VAL A 60 -2.32 -10.68 10.83
CA VAL A 60 -3.44 -9.72 10.83
C VAL A 60 -3.18 -8.66 9.79
N VAL A 61 -4.16 -8.44 8.90
CA VAL A 61 -4.10 -7.41 7.88
C VAL A 61 -5.36 -6.55 7.96
N LEU A 62 -5.17 -5.23 8.07
CA LEU A 62 -6.24 -4.24 7.93
C LEU A 62 -6.00 -3.41 6.67
N ARG A 63 -6.96 -3.39 5.76
CA ARG A 63 -6.88 -2.70 4.46
C ARG A 63 -7.79 -1.48 4.46
N ILE A 64 -7.20 -0.31 4.20
CA ILE A 64 -7.92 0.97 4.12
C ILE A 64 -7.76 1.52 2.70
N GLY A 65 -8.89 1.69 2.02
CA GLY A 65 -8.99 2.20 0.65
C GLY A 65 -9.46 3.64 0.60
N PHE A 66 -8.68 4.53 -0.02
CA PHE A 66 -9.07 5.92 -0.29
C PHE A 66 -9.71 6.02 -1.68
N LEU A 67 -11.02 6.26 -1.72
CA LEU A 67 -11.78 6.36 -2.97
C LEU A 67 -12.14 7.81 -3.26
N ASN A 68 -11.28 8.47 -4.04
CA ASN A 68 -11.38 9.90 -4.35
C ASN A 68 -11.91 10.20 -5.77
N SER A 69 -12.12 9.17 -6.61
CA SER A 69 -12.58 9.36 -7.99
C SER A 69 -13.49 8.22 -8.47
N ARG A 70 -14.45 8.55 -9.33
CA ARG A 70 -15.45 7.61 -9.89
C ARG A 70 -16.13 6.78 -8.78
N ILE A 71 -16.54 7.46 -7.72
CA ILE A 71 -17.04 6.85 -6.48
C ILE A 71 -18.19 5.87 -6.78
N GLU A 72 -19.21 6.32 -7.50
CA GLU A 72 -20.38 5.47 -7.82
C GLU A 72 -20.00 4.19 -8.59
N GLU A 73 -19.08 4.29 -9.54
CA GLU A 73 -18.61 3.17 -10.36
C GLU A 73 -17.75 2.18 -9.56
N ARG A 74 -16.86 2.71 -8.71
CA ARG A 74 -15.79 1.92 -8.06
C ARG A 74 -16.13 1.46 -6.66
N LEU A 75 -17.07 2.11 -5.98
CA LEU A 75 -17.45 1.79 -4.61
C LEU A 75 -17.75 0.30 -4.40
N PRO A 76 -18.52 -0.39 -5.27
CA PRO A 76 -18.79 -1.82 -5.08
C PRO A 76 -17.51 -2.67 -5.06
N GLN A 77 -16.53 -2.34 -5.89
CA GLN A 77 -15.26 -3.06 -5.92
C GLN A 77 -14.43 -2.76 -4.67
N TYR A 78 -14.38 -1.50 -4.24
CA TYR A 78 -13.63 -1.10 -3.05
C TYR A 78 -14.19 -1.74 -1.78
N MET A 79 -15.51 -1.76 -1.63
CA MET A 79 -16.18 -2.39 -0.49
C MET A 79 -15.97 -3.90 -0.42
N ASN A 80 -15.70 -4.56 -1.55
CA ASN A 80 -15.39 -5.99 -1.60
C ASN A 80 -13.91 -6.30 -1.33
N SER A 81 -13.03 -5.31 -1.43
CA SER A 81 -11.58 -5.51 -1.43
C SER A 81 -10.85 -4.86 -0.26
N PHE A 82 -11.39 -3.78 0.31
CA PHE A 82 -10.86 -3.11 1.49
C PHE A 82 -11.79 -3.32 2.68
N ASP A 83 -11.21 -3.37 3.89
CA ASP A 83 -11.96 -3.52 5.13
C ASP A 83 -12.61 -2.19 5.54
N ILE A 84 -11.96 -1.06 5.21
CA ILE A 84 -12.45 0.30 5.40
C ILE A 84 -12.31 1.06 4.09
N VAL A 85 -13.37 1.72 3.64
CA VAL A 85 -13.35 2.60 2.46
C VAL A 85 -13.63 4.04 2.91
N LEU A 86 -12.71 4.95 2.60
CA LEU A 86 -12.83 6.38 2.87
C LEU A 86 -13.21 7.09 1.57
N LEU A 87 -14.35 7.77 1.55
CA LEU A 87 -14.89 8.44 0.38
C LEU A 87 -14.51 9.92 0.41
N ASP A 88 -13.79 10.38 -0.62
CA ASP A 88 -13.36 11.78 -0.77
C ASP A 88 -12.69 12.35 0.51
N ASP A 89 -11.93 11.51 1.22
CA ASP A 89 -11.20 11.88 2.43
C ASP A 89 -9.76 12.24 2.08
N GLN A 90 -9.37 13.50 2.33
CA GLN A 90 -8.01 14.01 2.09
C GLN A 90 -7.17 14.09 3.38
N THR A 91 -7.58 13.36 4.42
CA THR A 91 -6.93 13.33 5.73
C THR A 91 -6.33 11.96 6.05
N MET A 92 -5.58 11.89 7.15
CA MET A 92 -5.08 10.63 7.72
C MET A 92 -5.72 10.35 9.09
N ASP A 93 -6.87 10.96 9.38
CA ASP A 93 -7.43 10.97 10.74
C ASP A 93 -7.90 9.60 11.19
N VAL A 94 -8.52 8.82 10.30
CA VAL A 94 -8.91 7.43 10.59
C VAL A 94 -7.68 6.57 10.87
N VAL A 95 -6.66 6.67 10.00
CA VAL A 95 -5.39 5.94 10.16
C VAL A 95 -4.71 6.30 11.47
N ASN A 96 -4.58 7.59 11.77
CA ASN A 96 -3.99 8.08 13.01
C ASN A 96 -4.82 7.70 14.24
N GLY A 97 -6.15 7.68 14.13
CA GLY A 97 -7.05 7.21 15.18
C GLY A 97 -6.79 5.74 15.54
N ILE A 98 -6.58 4.88 14.54
CA ILE A 98 -6.22 3.47 14.73
C ILE A 98 -4.82 3.35 15.34
N LEU A 99 -3.82 4.03 14.78
CA LEU A 99 -2.45 3.97 15.28
C LEU A 99 -2.35 4.45 16.74
N ARG A 100 -3.13 5.46 17.13
CA ARG A 100 -3.25 5.94 18.52
C ARG A 100 -3.81 4.92 19.50
N LYS A 101 -4.45 3.84 19.05
CA LYS A 101 -4.94 2.75 19.90
C LYS A 101 -3.99 1.56 19.97
N ILE A 102 -3.03 1.48 19.05
CA ILE A 102 -2.08 0.37 18.93
C ILE A 102 -0.73 0.74 19.55
N ILE A 103 -0.27 1.97 19.30
CA ILE A 103 1.07 2.43 19.69
C ILE A 103 1.07 3.15 21.05
N TYR A 104 -0.06 3.76 21.40
CA TYR A 104 -0.26 4.50 22.65
C TYR A 104 -1.34 3.83 23.48
#